data_AF-A0A2E3AXK3-F1
#
_entry.id   AF-A0A2E3AXK3-F1
#
_cell.length_a   1.000
_cell.length_b   1.000
_cell.length_c   1.000
_cell.angle_alpha   90.00
_cell.angle_beta   90.00
_cell.angle_gamma   90.00
#
_symmetry.space_group_name_H-M   'P 1'
#
loop_
_entity.id
_entity.type
_entity.pdbx_description
1 polymer ?
#
loop_
_entity_poly.entity_id
_entity_poly.type
_entity_poly.pdbx_seq_one_letter_code
_entity_poly.pdbx_strand_id
1 'polypeptide(L)' 'TPMHDPSTIAFLLAPHLFEGRRADVTVETESGARFGQTRPSKLETGRHTWITKADAAGFFLLVKDLLETS' A
#
# COMPACT_ATOMS: atom_id res chain seq x y z
N THR A 1 2.77 -12.26 11.17
CA THR A 1 3.22 -12.38 9.76
C THR A 1 2.76 -11.14 9.01
N PRO A 2 3.43 -10.70 7.93
CA PRO A 2 2.98 -9.53 7.19
C PRO A 2 1.62 -9.80 6.53
N MET A 3 0.64 -8.90 6.73
CA MET A 3 -0.70 -8.99 6.14
C MET A 3 -0.78 -8.15 4.85
N HIS A 4 -0.16 -8.64 3.78
CA HIS A 4 -0.14 -7.94 2.49
C HIS A 4 -1.54 -7.82 1.89
N ASP A 5 -2.23 -8.94 1.66
CA ASP A 5 -3.52 -8.92 0.96
C ASP A 5 -4.62 -8.21 1.78
N PRO A 6 -4.79 -8.45 3.10
CA PRO A 6 -5.82 -7.75 3.87
C PRO A 6 -5.56 -6.23 3.97
N SER A 7 -4.31 -5.77 3.83
CA SER A 7 -3.99 -4.34 3.79
C SER A 7 -4.65 -3.61 2.62
N THR A 8 -4.86 -4.29 1.48
CA THR A 8 -5.53 -3.67 0.32
C THR A 8 -7.00 -3.38 0.59
N ILE A 9 -7.71 -4.29 1.27
CA ILE A 9 -9.10 -4.10 1.68
C ILE A 9 -9.20 -3.05 2.79
N ALA A 10 -8.31 -3.13 3.79
CA ALA A 10 -8.26 -2.14 4.86
C ALA A 10 -8.00 -0.72 4.34
N PHE A 11 -7.18 -0.56 3.29
CA PHE A 11 -6.96 0.74 2.66
C PHE A 11 -8.25 1.33 2.05
N LEU A 12 -9.11 0.49 1.47
CA LEU A 12 -10.39 0.93 0.93
C LEU A 12 -11.39 1.32 2.03
N LEU A 13 -11.39 0.59 3.15
CA LEU A 13 -12.32 0.82 4.26
C LEU A 13 -11.88 1.97 5.18
N ALA A 14 -10.59 2.10 5.43
CA ALA A 14 -10.00 3.02 6.39
C ALA A 14 -8.67 3.61 5.85
N PRO A 15 -8.72 4.44 4.78
CA PRO A 15 -7.50 4.96 4.15
C PRO A 15 -6.66 5.83 5.09
N HIS A 16 -7.26 6.41 6.12
CA HIS A 16 -6.58 7.23 7.13
C HIS A 16 -5.58 6.43 8.00
N LEU A 17 -5.65 5.09 8.00
CA LEU A 17 -4.67 4.23 8.65
C LEU A 17 -3.36 4.11 7.88
N PHE A 18 -3.26 4.70 6.68
CA PHE A 18 -2.12 4.55 5.79
C PHE A 18 -1.49 5.90 5.49
N GLU A 19 -0.16 5.96 5.58
CA GLU A 19 0.63 7.12 5.20
C GLU A 19 1.40 6.81 3.91
N GLY A 20 1.45 7.78 3.02
CA GLY A 20 2.16 7.66 1.76
C GLY A 20 2.49 9.01 1.16
N ARG A 21 3.15 8.96 0.01
CA ARG A 21 3.57 10.15 -0.75
C ARG A 21 3.11 10.07 -2.19
N ARG A 22 3.00 11.23 -2.84
CA ARG A 22 2.77 11.30 -4.29
C ARG A 22 4.03 10.86 -5.02
N ALA A 23 3.85 10.10 -6.09
CA ALA A 23 4.93 9.66 -6.96
C ALA A 23 4.38 9.33 -8.34
N ASP A 24 5.19 9.49 -9.38
CA ASP A 24 5.02 8.70 -10.58
C ASP A 24 5.65 7.32 -10.38
N VAL A 25 4.97 6.28 -10.83
CA VAL A 25 5.38 4.88 -10.64
C VAL A 25 5.44 4.22 -12.01
N THR A 26 6.55 3.54 -12.29
CA THR A 26 6.73 2.76 -13.51
C THR A 26 7.03 1.30 -13.19
N VAL A 27 6.88 0.44 -14.18
CA VAL A 27 7.28 -0.97 -14.12
C VAL A 27 8.29 -1.22 -15.22
N GLU A 28 9.40 -1.88 -14.87
CA GLU A 28 10.40 -2.30 -15.85
C GLU A 28 9.85 -3.44 -16.71
N THR A 29 9.67 -3.19 -18.00
CA THR A 29 9.14 -4.16 -18.96
C THR A 29 10.20 -4.71 -19.91
N GLU A 30 11.43 -4.19 -19.87
CA GLU A 30 12.53 -4.72 -20.66
C GLU A 30 13.13 -5.96 -20.00
N SER A 31 13.42 -6.99 -20.81
CA SER A 31 14.09 -8.21 -20.35
C SER A 31 15.45 -7.89 -19.74
N GLY A 32 15.72 -8.43 -18.55
CA GLY A 32 16.97 -8.21 -17.83
C GLY A 32 16.82 -8.42 -16.33
N ALA A 33 17.86 -8.11 -15.56
CA ALA A 33 17.89 -8.34 -14.11
C ALA A 33 16.84 -7.57 -13.30
N ARG A 34 16.18 -6.59 -13.91
CA ARG A 34 15.18 -5.72 -13.28
C ARG A 34 13.77 -5.92 -13.81
N PHE A 35 13.57 -6.84 -14.75
CA PHE A 35 12.27 -7.10 -15.36
C PHE A 35 11.20 -7.34 -14.28
N GLY A 36 10.08 -6.63 -14.37
CA GLY A 36 8.98 -6.67 -13.40
C GLY A 36 9.15 -5.77 -12.17
N GLN A 37 10.27 -5.07 -12.01
CA GLN A 37 10.49 -4.19 -10.86
C GLN A 37 9.59 -2.95 -10.94
N THR A 38 8.77 -2.72 -9.91
CA THR A 38 8.04 -1.47 -9.69
C THR A 38 8.97 -0.40 -9.13
N ARG A 39 9.01 0.78 -9.77
CA ARG A 39 9.92 1.88 -9.43
C ARG A 39 9.15 3.16 -9.17
N PRO A 40 8.97 3.56 -7.91
CA PRO A 40 8.46 4.89 -7.59
C PRO A 40 9.56 5.94 -7.80
N SER A 41 9.21 7.07 -8.42
CA SER A 41 10.08 8.25 -8.49
C SER A 41 10.43 8.74 -7.08
N LYS A 42 11.63 9.30 -6.92
CA LYS A 42 12.05 9.96 -5.65
C LYS A 42 11.38 11.32 -5.45
N LEU A 43 10.85 11.91 -6.51
CA LEU A 43 10.09 13.16 -6.42
C LEU A 43 8.78 12.89 -5.69
N GLU A 44 8.37 13.83 -4.83
CA GLU A 44 7.08 13.78 -4.13
C GLU A 44 5.97 14.43 -4.96
N THR A 45 6.02 14.18 -6.27
CA THR A 45 5.09 14.68 -7.29
C THR A 45 4.68 13.51 -8.17
N GLY A 46 3.46 13.53 -8.71
CA GLY A 46 3.02 12.52 -9.67
C GLY A 46 1.57 12.10 -9.47
N ARG A 47 1.13 11.10 -10.25
CA ARG A 47 -0.27 10.67 -10.32
C ARG A 47 -0.64 9.55 -9.34
N HIS A 48 0.33 8.83 -8.81
CA HIS A 48 0.10 7.71 -7.90
C HIS A 48 0.37 8.09 -6.45
N THR A 49 -0.19 7.31 -5.53
CA THR A 49 0.11 7.40 -4.11
C THR A 49 0.89 6.15 -3.72
N TRP A 50 2.14 6.32 -3.32
CA TRP A 50 3.01 5.24 -2.84
C TRP A 50 2.91 5.15 -1.32
N ILE A 51 2.25 4.11 -0.82
CA ILE A 51 2.06 3.87 0.60
C ILE A 51 3.37 3.35 1.20
N THR A 52 3.82 3.97 2.29
CA THR A 52 5.10 3.66 2.95
C THR A 52 4.94 3.20 4.39
N LYS A 53 3.79 3.47 5.01
CA LYS A 53 3.52 3.11 6.39
C LYS A 53 2.03 2.86 6.60
N ALA A 54 1.73 1.97 7.54
CA ALA A 54 0.39 1.72 8.04
C ALA A 54 0.38 1.78 9.57
N ASP A 55 -0.71 2.26 10.15
CA ASP A 55 -1.00 2.11 11.57
C ASP A 55 -1.41 0.66 11.84
N ALA A 56 -0.47 -0.11 12.38
CA ALA A 56 -0.67 -1.52 12.70
C ALA A 56 -1.76 -1.73 13.76
N ALA A 57 -1.84 -0.87 14.78
CA ALA A 57 -2.80 -1.04 15.86
C ALA A 57 -4.22 -0.79 15.35
N GLY A 58 -4.43 0.33 14.64
CA GLY A 58 -5.72 0.64 14.00
C GLY A 58 -6.13 -0.42 12.99
N PHE A 59 -5.18 -0.97 12.23
CA PHE A 59 -5.45 -2.06 11.28
C PHE A 59 -5.97 -3.33 11.95
N PHE A 60 -5.34 -3.81 13.04
CA PHE A 60 -5.80 -5.00 13.74
C PHE A 60 -7.14 -4.79 14.46
N LEU A 61 -7.40 -3.58 14.95
CA LEU A 61 -8.71 -3.22 15.49
C LEU A 61 -9.79 -3.31 14.41
N LEU A 62 -9.56 -2.72 13.24
CA LEU A 62 -10.50 -2.82 12.10
C LEU A 62 -10.80 -4.27 11.72
N VAL A 63 -9.76 -5.11 11.63
CA VAL A 63 -9.93 -6.54 11.29
C VAL A 63 -10.73 -7.29 12.35
N LYS A 64 -10.47 -7.03 13.63
CA LYS A 64 -11.23 -7.60 14.74
C LYS A 64 -12.71 -7.21 14.64
N ASP A 65 -13.00 -5.93 14.43
CA ASP A 65 -14.37 -5.43 14.36
C ASP A 65 -15.16 -6.06 13.19
N LEU A 66 -14.51 -6.27 12.04
CA LEU A 66 -15.11 -6.96 10.90
C LEU A 66 -15.48 -8.43 11.20
N LEU A 67 -14.59 -9.15 11.90
CA LEU A 67 -14.81 -10.55 12.26
C LEU A 67 -15.91 -10.73 13.30
N GLU A 68 -16.06 -9.77 14.22
CA GLU A 68 -17.10 -9.80 15.26
C GLU A 68 -18.48 -9.38 14.74
N THR A 69 -18.54 -8.68 13.61
CA THR A 69 -19.79 -8.24 12.97
C THR A 69 -20.30 -9.26 11.94
N SER A 70 -19.53 -10.30 11.61
CA SER A 70 -19.83 -11.32 10.59
C SER A 70 -20.54 -12.55 11.14
#